data_AF-A0A3D3ZWD1-F1
#
_entry.id   AF-A0A3D3ZWD1-F1
#
_cell.length_a   1.000
_cell.length_b   1.000
_cell.length_c   1.000
_cell.angle_alpha   90.00
_cell.angle_beta   90.00
_cell.angle_gamma   90.00
#
_symmetry.space_group_name_H-M   'P 1'
#
loop_
_entity.id
_entity.type
_entity.pdbx_description
1 polymer ?
#
loop_
_entity_poly.entity_id
_entity_poly.type
_entity_poly.pdbx_seq_one_letter_code
_entity_poly.pdbx_strand_id
1 'polypeptide(L)' 'CVSDKPLHGELKLPGMASDFYKTQVSKHLLIGIQAMEELREMPLERIHSRKLRSFEETAFL' A
#
# COMPACT_ATOMS: atom_id res chain seq x y z
N CYS A 1 -2.91 7.14 1.01
CA CYS A 1 -2.82 8.61 1.22
C CYS A 1 -3.73 9.28 0.21
N VAL A 2 -4.83 9.90 0.64
CA VAL A 2 -5.66 10.70 -0.27
C VAL A 2 -4.81 11.87 -0.77
N SER A 3 -4.69 12.02 -2.09
CA SER A 3 -3.88 13.06 -2.71
C SER A 3 -4.62 14.38 -2.82
N ASP A 4 -5.94 14.34 -2.97
CA ASP A 4 -6.79 15.47 -3.32
C ASP A 4 -8.27 15.12 -3.07
N LYS A 5 -9.16 16.12 -3.10
CA LYS A 5 -10.61 15.92 -2.96
C LYS A 5 -11.35 16.73 -4.03
N PRO A 6 -11.41 16.24 -5.27
CA PRO A 6 -11.98 17.00 -6.39
C PRO A 6 -13.44 17.39 -6.18
N LEU A 7 -14.26 16.51 -5.57
CA LEU A 7 -15.66 16.78 -5.26
C LEU A 7 -15.87 17.84 -4.17
N HIS A 8 -14.80 18.26 -3.49
CA HIS A 8 -14.82 19.29 -2.45
C HIS A 8 -14.02 20.54 -2.86
N GLY A 9 -13.66 20.66 -4.14
CA GLY A 9 -12.88 21.79 -4.65
C GLY A 9 -11.38 21.77 -4.33
N GLU A 10 -10.88 20.73 -3.64
CA GLU A 10 -9.46 20.57 -3.32
C GLU A 10 -8.73 19.80 -4.45
N LEU A 11 -8.83 20.28 -5.70
CA LEU A 11 -8.17 19.64 -6.84
C LEU A 11 -6.65 19.87 -6.78
N LYS A 12 -5.87 18.80 -6.97
CA LYS A 12 -4.43 18.92 -7.15
C LYS A 12 -4.09 19.34 -8.58
N LEU A 13 -3.36 20.45 -8.73
CA LEU A 13 -2.79 20.85 -10.02
C LEU A 13 -1.34 20.35 -10.17
N PRO A 14 -0.87 20.13 -11.42
CA PRO A 14 0.53 19.81 -11.68
C PRO A 14 1.47 20.85 -11.06
N GLY A 15 2.52 20.41 -10.36
CA GLY A 15 3.49 21.31 -9.71
C GLY A 15 3.12 21.78 -8.29
N MET A 16 1.90 21.51 -7.80
CA MET A 16 1.49 21.83 -6.41
C MET A 16 2.02 20.83 -5.37
N ALA A 17 3.28 20.40 -5.49
CA ALA A 17 3.92 19.56 -4.46
C ALA A 17 4.19 20.41 -3.21
N SER A 18 3.13 20.70 -2.45
CA SER A 18 3.20 21.36 -1.16
C SER A 18 4.07 20.55 -0.20
N ASP A 19 4.63 21.21 0.82
CA ASP A 19 5.41 20.51 1.86
C ASP A 19 4.56 19.48 2.62
N PHE A 20 3.24 19.68 2.65
CA PHE A 20 2.27 18.68 3.09
C PHE A 20 2.34 17.40 2.24
N TYR A 21 2.41 17.52 0.91
CA TYR A 21 2.54 16.35 0.03
C TYR A 21 3.87 15.63 0.24
N LYS A 22 4.99 16.35 0.37
CA LYS A 22 6.31 15.73 0.63
C LYS A 22 6.34 14.95 1.94
N THR A 23 5.74 15.51 2.98
CA THR A 23 5.61 14.85 4.29
C THR A 23 4.74 13.61 4.19
N GLN A 24 3.60 13.70 3.50
CA GLN A 24 2.68 12.56 3.34
C GLN A 24 3.27 11.45 2.47
N VAL A 25 3.99 11.78 1.40
CA VAL A 25 4.70 10.81 0.56
C VAL A 25 5.76 10.06 1.38
N SER A 26 6.56 10.79 2.15
CA SER A 26 7.58 10.18 3.01
C SER A 26 6.97 9.25 4.05
N LYS A 27 5.89 9.68 4.72
CA LYS A 27 5.15 8.83 5.68
C LYS A 27 4.53 7.61 5.03
N HIS A 28 3.94 7.76 3.84
CA HIS A 28 3.37 6.64 3.09
C HIS A 28 4.45 5.59 2.81
N LEU A 29 5.61 6.02 2.32
CA LEU A 29 6.73 5.12 2.06
C LEU A 29 7.18 4.38 3.33
N LEU A 30 7.34 5.10 4.44
CA LEU A 30 7.75 4.49 5.71
C LEU A 30 6.74 3.45 6.21
N ILE A 31 5.44 3.72 6.10
CA ILE A 31 4.39 2.75 6.46
C ILE A 31 4.48 1.51 5.56
N GLY A 32 4.71 1.70 4.25
CA GLY A 32 4.90 0.59 3.31
C GLY A 32 6.13 -0.26 3.66
N ILE A 33 7.26 0.37 3.98
CA ILE A 33 8.48 -0.33 4.39
C ILE A 33 8.22 -1.15 5.65
N GLN A 34 7.63 -0.54 6.68
CA GLN A 34 7.32 -1.24 7.92
C GLN A 34 6.36 -2.42 7.70
N ALA A 35 5.36 -2.26 6.84
CA ALA A 35 4.46 -3.36 6.48
C ALA A 35 5.22 -4.50 5.79
N MET A 36 6.18 -4.20 4.90
CA MET A 36 7.02 -5.22 4.26
C MET A 36 7.95 -5.91 5.25
N GLU A 37 8.49 -5.20 6.24
CA GLU A 37 9.27 -5.78 7.33
C GLU A 37 8.42 -6.74 8.17
N GLU A 38 7.20 -6.33 8.54
CA GLU A 38 6.27 -7.19 9.26
C GLU A 38 5.90 -8.44 8.46
N LEU A 39 5.62 -8.30 7.16
CA LEU A 39 5.31 -9.42 6.27
C LEU A 39 6.49 -10.37 6.10
N ARG A 40 7.72 -9.86 6.03
CA ARG A 40 8.94 -10.65 5.89
C ARG A 40 9.16 -11.59 7.07
N GLU A 41 8.83 -11.13 8.28
CA GLU A 41 8.97 -11.92 9.50
C GLU A 41 7.79 -12.90 9.72
N MET A 42 6.76 -12.89 8.87
CA MET A 42 5.65 -13.84 8.97
C MET A 42 6.04 -15.22 8.42
N PRO A 43 5.64 -16.31 9.09
CA PRO A 43 5.71 -17.65 8.51
C PRO A 43 4.94 -17.73 7.18
N LEU A 44 5.46 -18.54 6.25
CA LEU A 44 4.87 -18.74 4.92
C LEU A 44 3.39 -19.15 4.99
N GLU A 45 3.02 -19.98 5.96
CA GLU A 45 1.64 -20.47 6.15
C GLU A 45 0.69 -19.38 6.65
N ARG A 46 1.24 -18.28 7.20
CA ARG A 46 0.47 -17.14 7.71
C ARG A 46 0.31 -16.05 6.66
N ILE A 47 1.36 -15.77 5.89
CA ILE A 47 1.30 -14.78 4.80
C ILE A 47 0.54 -15.32 3.57
N HIS A 48 0.75 -16.58 3.19
CA HIS A 48 0.02 -17.24 2.09
C HIS A 48 -1.20 -17.97 2.65
N SER A 49 -2.37 -17.35 2.52
CA SER A 49 -3.65 -17.94 2.92
C SER A 49 -4.42 -18.56 1.77
N ARG A 50 -5.54 -19.23 2.05
CA ARG A 50 -6.37 -19.85 1.02
C ARG A 50 -7.23 -18.89 0.18
N LYS A 51 -7.14 -17.57 0.39
CA LYS A 51 -8.00 -16.55 -0.24
C LYS A 51 -7.85 -16.48 -1.77
N LEU A 52 -6.73 -16.96 -2.30
CA LEU A 52 -6.44 -16.96 -3.73
C LEU A 52 -6.56 -18.36 -4.38
N ARG A 53 -6.93 -19.40 -3.62
CA ARG A 53 -7.00 -20.77 -4.13
C ARG A 53 -8.16 -20.96 -5.10
N SER A 54 -7.92 -21.67 -6.19
CA SER A 54 -8.96 -22.16 -7.10
C SER A 54 -9.30 -23.63 -6.82
N PHE A 55 -10.36 -24.14 -7.46
CA PHE A 55 -10.74 -25.56 -7.35
C PHE A 55 -9.72 -26.51 -8.02
N GLU A 56 -8.97 -26.03 -9.01
CA GLU A 56 -7.98 -26.81 -9.78
C GLU A 56 -6.54 -26.39 -9.43
N GLU A 57 -6.30 -25.91 -8.20
CA GLU A 57 -5.00 -25.37 -7.81
C GLU A 57 -3.89 -26.43 -7.84
N THR A 58 -2.75 -26.06 -8.44
CA THR A 58 -1.56 -26.91 -8.52
C THR A 58 -0.82 -27.00 -7.19
N ALA A 59 -0.14 -28.12 -6.94
CA ALA A 59 0.57 -28.37 -5.67
C ALA A 59 1.92 -27.63 -5.51
N PHE A 60 2.09 -26.46 -6.11
CA PHE A 60 3.30 -25.64 -6.01
C PHE A 60 3.02 -24.36 -5.21
N LEU A 61 4.02 -23.93 -4.42
CA LEU A 61 4.03 -22.68 -3.65
C LEU A 61 5.15 -21.76 -4.15
#